data_AF-A0A1C3F137-F1
#
_entry.id   AF-A0A1C3F137-F1
#
_cell.length_a   1.000
_cell.length_b   1.000
_cell.length_c   1.000
_cell.angle_alpha   90.00
_cell.angle_beta   90.00
_cell.angle_gamma   90.00
#
_symmetry.space_group_name_H-M   'P 1'
#
loop_
_entity.id
_entity.type
_entity.pdbx_description
1 polymer ?
#
loop_
_entity_poly.entity_id
_entity_poly.type
_entity_poly.pdbx_seq_one_letter_code
_entity_poly.pdbx_strand_id
1 'polypeptide(L)'
;MNNKFKISDRVILVLLSGIISAAIANIFGYISKFFYNPTIIMPEAAGELFSRPDQFHTLLGLIFGNIMSFGMGSLHAFVFVTILDITGWRHFWLKSFAVTNLGWLVGVGMLFRVLGVASKTNPELLSSVLFYGAHLVYLTVSAFIISRYGVPINELTENIGLRTPTRYKINSPSLTDANEHGISQVVIGGRMAKFLERTSKVFKKGPSEPEQDLAEKEKHIAELERKVGQLIIEGDCIKKNRENKLL
;
A
#
# COMPACT_ATOMS: atom_id res chain seq x y z
N MET A 1 -9.87 31.52 8.61
CA MET A 1 -9.49 30.10 8.73
C MET A 1 -9.04 29.61 7.37
N ASN A 2 -7.76 29.32 7.17
CA ASN A 2 -7.30 28.80 5.87
C ASN A 2 -7.75 27.34 5.74
N ASN A 3 -8.74 27.09 4.88
CA ASN A 3 -9.11 25.75 4.44
C ASN A 3 -7.90 25.14 3.73
N LYS A 4 -7.06 24.44 4.49
CA LYS A 4 -5.95 23.68 3.95
C LYS A 4 -6.57 22.55 3.12
N PHE A 5 -6.35 22.57 1.81
CA PHE A 5 -6.74 21.49 0.90
C PHE A 5 -6.28 20.14 1.46
N LYS A 6 -7.19 19.15 1.47
CA LYS A 6 -6.98 17.81 1.99
C LYS A 6 -7.44 16.78 0.95
N ILE A 7 -6.69 15.68 0.86
CA ILE A 7 -6.94 14.57 -0.07
C ILE A 7 -7.34 13.36 0.80
N SER A 8 -8.63 13.01 0.74
CA SER A 8 -9.19 11.84 1.41
C SER A 8 -8.91 10.55 0.64
N ASP A 9 -8.94 10.63 -0.69
CA ASP A 9 -8.69 9.49 -1.59
C ASP A 9 -7.23 9.03 -1.50
N ARG A 10 -7.05 7.79 -1.05
CA ARG A 10 -5.74 7.18 -0.86
C ARG A 10 -5.00 6.93 -2.16
N VAL A 11 -5.71 6.54 -3.21
CA VAL A 11 -5.10 6.26 -4.51
C VAL A 11 -4.55 7.56 -5.08
N ILE A 12 -5.33 8.65 -5.03
CA ILE A 12 -4.88 9.96 -5.50
C ILE A 12 -3.70 10.47 -4.67
N LEU A 13 -3.76 10.38 -3.34
CA LEU A 13 -2.67 10.82 -2.46
C LEU A 13 -1.37 10.07 -2.75
N VAL A 14 -1.46 8.75 -2.91
CA VAL A 14 -0.32 7.86 -3.19
C VAL A 14 0.27 8.13 -4.57
N LEU A 15 -0.56 8.22 -5.61
CA LEU A 15 -0.09 8.50 -6.97
C LEU A 15 0.59 9.86 -7.04
N LEU A 16 -0.07 10.90 -6.52
CA LEU A 16 0.44 12.27 -6.54
C LEU A 16 1.74 12.39 -5.75
N SER A 17 1.78 11.84 -4.52
CA SER A 17 2.99 11.84 -3.69
C SER A 17 4.12 11.06 -4.36
N GLY A 18 3.84 9.86 -4.87
CA GLY A 18 4.85 9.00 -5.50
C GLY A 18 5.45 9.61 -6.77
N ILE A 19 4.61 10.08 -7.69
CA ILE A 19 5.03 10.64 -8.98
C ILE A 19 5.85 11.92 -8.77
N ILE A 20 5.36 12.87 -7.98
CA ILE A 20 6.06 14.16 -7.77
C ILE A 20 7.40 13.93 -7.07
N SER A 21 7.42 13.08 -6.04
CA SER A 21 8.64 12.78 -5.30
C SER A 21 9.66 12.05 -6.17
N ALA A 22 9.22 11.10 -6.99
CA ALA A 22 10.08 10.39 -7.93
C ALA A 22 10.63 11.33 -9.00
N ALA A 23 9.82 12.22 -9.56
CA ALA A 23 10.29 13.21 -10.53
C ALA A 23 11.40 14.11 -9.95
N ILE A 24 11.21 14.65 -8.74
CA ILE A 24 12.21 15.51 -8.09
C ILE A 24 13.48 14.71 -7.74
N ALA A 25 13.34 13.49 -7.24
CA ALA A 25 14.48 12.61 -6.96
C ALA A 25 15.24 12.21 -8.23
N ASN A 26 14.54 11.97 -9.33
CA ASN A 26 15.15 11.67 -10.63
C ASN A 26 15.92 12.88 -11.16
N ILE A 27 15.38 14.10 -11.05
CA ILE A 27 16.11 15.33 -11.40
C ILE A 27 17.41 15.42 -10.58
N PHE A 28 17.34 15.19 -9.27
CA PHE A 28 18.54 15.13 -8.41
C PHE A 28 19.54 14.07 -8.91
N GLY A 29 19.05 12.89 -9.29
CA GLY A 29 19.87 11.81 -9.85
C GLY A 29 20.56 12.20 -11.16
N TYR A 30 19.83 12.80 -12.11
CA TYR A 30 20.38 13.27 -13.38
C TYR A 30 21.43 14.38 -13.16
N ILE A 31 21.17 15.33 -12.26
CA ILE A 31 22.15 16.36 -11.89
C ILE A 31 23.39 15.71 -11.25
N SER A 32 23.21 14.75 -10.35
CA SER A 32 24.31 14.02 -9.72
C SER A 32 25.16 13.29 -10.76
N LYS A 33 24.52 12.64 -11.74
CA LYS A 33 25.19 11.94 -12.83
C LYS A 33 25.97 12.89 -13.75
N PHE A 34 25.46 14.10 -13.98
CA PHE A 34 26.18 15.13 -14.72
C PHE A 34 27.51 15.51 -14.04
N PHE A 35 27.55 15.58 -12.71
CA PHE A 35 28.78 15.87 -11.96
C PHE A 35 29.63 14.62 -11.68
N TYR A 36 29.04 13.43 -11.64
CA TYR A 36 29.71 12.19 -11.30
C TYR A 36 29.09 11.01 -12.07
N ASN A 37 29.71 10.70 -13.22
CA ASN A 37 29.19 9.74 -14.20
C ASN A 37 28.93 8.31 -13.69
N PRO A 38 29.69 7.76 -12.71
CA PRO A 38 29.42 6.42 -12.17
C PRO A 38 28.09 6.30 -11.39
N THR A 39 27.35 7.40 -11.18
CA THR A 39 26.11 7.41 -10.42
C THR A 39 25.02 6.60 -11.14
N ILE A 40 24.56 5.52 -10.50
CA ILE A 40 23.34 4.81 -10.88
C ILE A 40 22.15 5.71 -10.53
N ILE A 41 21.21 5.88 -11.47
CA ILE A 41 19.97 6.64 -11.24
C ILE A 41 18.75 5.72 -11.30
N MET A 42 17.70 6.09 -10.56
CA MET A 42 16.51 5.25 -10.44
C MET A 42 15.83 4.91 -11.78
N PRO A 43 15.72 5.83 -12.76
CA PRO A 43 15.14 5.50 -14.06
C PRO A 43 15.89 4.39 -14.80
N GLU A 44 17.22 4.35 -14.69
CA GLU A 44 18.05 3.33 -15.33
C GLU A 44 17.88 1.99 -14.63
N ALA A 45 17.98 1.97 -13.30
CA ALA A 45 17.78 0.76 -12.49
C ALA A 45 16.37 0.19 -12.64
N ALA A 46 15.35 1.05 -12.65
CA ALA A 46 13.96 0.64 -12.87
C ALA A 46 13.75 0.14 -14.30
N GLY A 47 14.34 0.80 -15.29
CA GLY A 47 14.31 0.34 -16.67
C GLY A 47 14.93 -1.05 -16.82
N GLU A 48 16.12 -1.27 -16.26
CA GLU A 48 16.89 -2.52 -16.37
C GLU A 48 16.16 -3.73 -15.81
N LEU A 49 15.27 -3.52 -14.84
CA LEU A 49 14.43 -4.57 -14.30
C LEU A 49 13.41 -5.12 -15.31
N PHE A 50 13.00 -4.33 -16.31
CA PHE A 50 11.90 -4.67 -17.24
C PHE A 50 12.29 -4.71 -18.72
N SER A 51 13.48 -4.20 -19.08
CA SER A 51 13.94 -4.06 -20.46
C SER A 51 15.40 -4.49 -20.62
N ARG A 52 15.86 -4.61 -21.87
CA ARG A 52 17.24 -5.04 -22.14
C ARG A 52 18.24 -3.90 -21.88
N PRO A 53 19.44 -4.18 -21.33
CA PRO A 53 20.47 -3.17 -21.02
C PRO A 53 20.84 -2.21 -22.16
N ASP A 54 20.83 -2.68 -23.40
CA ASP A 54 21.20 -1.90 -24.58
C ASP A 54 20.17 -0.82 -24.95
N GLN A 55 18.95 -0.90 -24.41
CA GLN A 55 17.87 0.01 -24.78
C GLN A 55 17.83 1.30 -23.94
N PHE A 56 18.53 1.38 -22.80
CA PHE A 56 18.41 2.50 -21.86
C PHE A 56 19.06 3.80 -22.30
N HIS A 57 20.07 3.72 -23.17
CA HIS A 57 20.73 4.91 -23.71
C HIS A 57 19.94 5.57 -24.85
N THR A 58 18.81 4.98 -25.26
CA THR A 58 17.91 5.57 -26.25
C THR A 58 16.92 6.54 -25.60
N LEU A 59 16.37 7.47 -26.38
CA LEU A 59 15.31 8.37 -25.91
C LEU A 59 14.10 7.60 -25.36
N LEU A 60 13.72 6.50 -26.03
CA LEU A 60 12.62 5.64 -25.60
C LEU A 60 12.94 4.97 -24.25
N GLY A 61 14.18 4.50 -24.07
CA GLY A 61 14.65 3.91 -22.83
C GLY A 61 14.63 4.90 -21.66
N LEU A 62 15.02 6.15 -21.90
CA LEU A 62 14.92 7.21 -20.89
C LEU A 62 13.47 7.51 -20.50
N ILE A 63 12.56 7.62 -21.48
CA ILE A 63 11.14 7.84 -21.21
C ILE A 63 10.56 6.67 -20.41
N PHE A 64 10.81 5.45 -20.86
CA PHE A 64 10.34 4.23 -20.21
C PHE A 64 10.88 4.11 -18.78
N GLY A 65 12.18 4.34 -18.59
CA GLY A 65 12.82 4.30 -17.28
C GLY A 65 12.21 5.28 -16.28
N ASN A 66 11.87 6.51 -16.72
CA ASN A 66 11.18 7.47 -15.86
C ASN A 66 9.76 7.01 -15.51
N ILE A 67 9.00 6.48 -16.47
CA ILE A 67 7.65 5.93 -16.22
C ILE A 67 7.73 4.80 -15.19
N MET A 68 8.66 3.86 -15.35
CA MET A 68 8.85 2.77 -14.40
C MET A 68 9.27 3.27 -13.02
N SER A 69 10.16 4.28 -12.97
CA SER A 69 10.54 4.93 -11.72
C SER A 69 9.36 5.61 -11.02
N PHE A 70 8.44 6.23 -11.76
CA PHE A 70 7.22 6.80 -11.20
C PHE A 70 6.30 5.71 -10.63
N GLY A 71 6.12 4.60 -11.36
CA GLY A 71 5.37 3.45 -10.86
C GLY A 71 5.94 2.89 -9.56
N MET A 72 7.27 2.73 -9.48
CA MET A 72 7.95 2.31 -8.26
C MET A 72 7.82 3.31 -7.12
N GLY A 73 7.91 4.62 -7.42
CA GLY A 73 7.63 5.69 -6.46
C GLY A 73 6.20 5.58 -5.90
N SER A 74 5.19 5.45 -6.75
CA SER A 74 3.80 5.26 -6.33
C SER A 74 3.61 4.00 -5.48
N LEU A 75 4.22 2.88 -5.85
CA LEU A 75 4.18 1.65 -5.04
C LEU A 75 4.83 1.87 -3.67
N HIS A 76 5.94 2.57 -3.61
CA HIS A 76 6.59 2.90 -2.35
C HIS A 76 5.72 3.82 -1.48
N ALA A 77 5.11 4.87 -2.07
CA ALA A 77 4.19 5.76 -1.38
C ALA A 77 2.96 5.00 -0.86
N PHE A 78 2.47 4.01 -1.61
CA PHE A 78 1.40 3.12 -1.18
C PHE A 78 1.78 2.39 0.11
N VAL A 79 2.91 1.67 0.11
CA VAL A 79 3.41 0.95 1.29
C VAL A 79 3.55 1.89 2.49
N PHE A 80 4.10 3.09 2.29
CA PHE A 80 4.25 4.07 3.36
C PHE A 80 2.90 4.51 3.94
N VAL A 81 1.93 4.89 3.09
CA VAL A 81 0.60 5.30 3.54
C VAL A 81 -0.15 4.15 4.23
N THR A 82 -0.05 2.92 3.71
CA THR A 82 -0.63 1.73 4.34
C THR A 82 -0.05 1.50 5.74
N ILE A 83 1.27 1.63 5.91
CA ILE A 83 1.91 1.51 7.23
C ILE A 83 1.41 2.60 8.18
N LEU A 84 1.23 3.83 7.71
CA LEU A 84 0.65 4.92 8.52
C LEU A 84 -0.79 4.66 8.92
N ASP A 85 -1.60 4.10 8.03
CA ASP A 85 -3.00 3.77 8.32
C ASP A 85 -3.10 2.61 9.32
N ILE A 86 -2.21 1.62 9.25
CA ILE A 86 -2.17 0.50 10.21
C ILE A 86 -1.62 0.93 11.58
N THR A 87 -0.50 1.64 11.58
CA THR A 87 0.27 1.93 12.82
C THR A 87 -0.03 3.31 13.41
N GLY A 88 -0.92 4.08 12.78
CA GLY A 88 -1.24 5.46 13.10
C GLY A 88 -0.18 6.47 12.63
N TRP A 89 -0.56 7.75 12.65
CA TRP A 89 0.26 8.83 12.09
C TRP A 89 1.26 9.44 13.07
N ARG A 90 1.35 8.92 14.31
CA ARG A 90 2.37 9.34 15.28
C ARG A 90 3.77 8.95 14.81
N HIS A 91 4.75 9.81 15.08
CA HIS A 91 6.14 9.66 14.63
C HIS A 91 6.27 9.53 13.10
N PHE A 92 5.44 10.27 12.36
CA PHE A 92 5.35 10.24 10.90
C PHE A 92 6.71 10.25 10.20
N TRP A 93 7.59 11.19 10.55
CA TRP A 93 8.92 11.33 9.93
C TRP A 93 9.83 10.13 10.19
N LEU A 94 9.82 9.59 11.41
CA LEU A 94 10.61 8.40 11.75
C LEU A 94 10.12 7.17 10.97
N LYS A 95 8.80 7.01 10.84
CA LYS A 95 8.21 5.93 10.03
C LYS A 95 8.56 6.09 8.55
N SER A 96 8.48 7.30 8.02
CA SER A 96 8.90 7.59 6.64
C SER A 96 10.37 7.22 6.44
N PHE A 97 11.24 7.62 7.36
CA PHE A 97 12.66 7.27 7.33
C PHE A 97 12.91 5.77 7.37
N ALA A 98 12.24 5.06 8.28
CA ALA A 98 12.34 3.62 8.40
C ALA A 98 11.85 2.90 7.13
N VAL A 99 10.68 3.26 6.61
CA VAL A 99 10.11 2.62 5.41
C VAL A 99 11.01 2.86 4.20
N THR A 100 11.45 4.09 3.96
CA THR A 100 12.25 4.39 2.77
C THR A 100 13.66 3.84 2.86
N ASN A 101 14.39 4.05 3.96
CA ASN A 101 15.79 3.64 4.03
C ASN A 101 15.94 2.15 4.35
N LEU A 102 15.20 1.62 5.33
CA LEU A 102 15.30 0.19 5.66
C LEU A 102 14.63 -0.67 4.59
N GLY A 103 13.48 -0.22 4.07
CA GLY A 103 12.79 -0.90 2.99
C GLY A 103 13.66 -1.05 1.74
N TRP A 104 14.39 0.01 1.35
CA TRP A 104 15.34 -0.09 0.24
C TRP A 104 16.57 -0.93 0.56
N LEU A 105 17.24 -0.61 1.67
CA LEU A 105 18.52 -1.21 2.03
C LEU A 105 18.37 -2.73 2.22
N VAL A 106 17.29 -3.15 2.86
CA VAL A 106 16.99 -4.57 3.08
C VAL A 106 16.29 -5.16 1.87
N GLY A 107 15.15 -4.60 1.47
CA GLY A 107 14.27 -5.24 0.50
C GLY A 107 14.95 -5.40 -0.85
N VAL A 108 15.37 -4.30 -1.43
CA VAL A 108 15.89 -4.36 -2.80
C VAL A 108 17.40 -4.57 -2.84
N GLY A 109 18.15 -4.10 -1.83
CA GLY A 109 19.56 -4.48 -1.68
C GLY A 109 19.72 -6.01 -1.64
N MET A 110 18.86 -6.71 -0.87
CA MET A 110 18.83 -8.17 -0.92
C MET A 110 18.27 -8.70 -2.23
N LEU A 111 17.21 -8.12 -2.79
CA LEU A 111 16.63 -8.57 -4.06
C LEU A 111 17.65 -8.54 -5.20
N PHE A 112 18.39 -7.44 -5.37
CA PHE A 112 19.43 -7.31 -6.40
C PHE A 112 20.57 -8.30 -6.19
N ARG A 113 20.89 -8.62 -4.93
CA ARG A 113 21.87 -9.66 -4.61
C ARG A 113 21.35 -11.05 -4.97
N VAL A 114 20.10 -11.37 -4.64
CA VAL A 114 19.46 -12.66 -4.95
C VAL A 114 19.30 -12.86 -6.45
N LEU A 115 18.92 -11.81 -7.18
CA LEU A 115 18.76 -11.84 -8.63
C LEU A 115 20.08 -11.77 -9.40
N GLY A 116 21.23 -11.64 -8.71
CA GLY A 116 22.55 -11.52 -9.34
C GLY A 116 22.81 -10.21 -10.09
N VAL A 117 21.86 -9.26 -10.04
CA VAL A 117 21.93 -7.94 -10.68
C VAL A 117 23.05 -7.09 -10.06
N ALA A 118 23.30 -7.26 -8.75
CA ALA A 118 24.29 -6.48 -8.01
C ALA A 118 25.76 -6.71 -8.44
N SER A 119 26.07 -7.75 -9.24
CA SER A 119 27.44 -8.23 -9.42
C SER A 119 28.30 -7.45 -10.42
N LYS A 120 27.73 -6.56 -11.25
CA LYS A 120 28.46 -5.84 -12.31
C LYS A 120 28.80 -4.39 -11.99
N THR A 121 28.23 -3.84 -10.94
CA THR A 121 28.51 -2.48 -10.48
C THR A 121 28.97 -2.59 -9.05
N ASN A 122 30.28 -2.48 -8.80
CA ASN A 122 30.77 -2.02 -7.49
C ASN A 122 30.77 -0.50 -7.56
N PRO A 123 29.65 0.19 -7.27
CA PRO A 123 29.66 1.63 -7.27
C PRO A 123 30.69 2.10 -6.24
N GLU A 124 31.57 3.00 -6.66
CA GLU A 124 32.40 3.75 -5.73
C GLU A 124 31.52 4.35 -4.62
N LEU A 125 32.09 4.53 -3.43
CA LEU A 125 31.37 5.01 -2.24
C LEU A 125 30.51 6.25 -2.56
N LEU A 126 31.04 7.17 -3.37
CA LEU A 126 30.33 8.39 -3.76
C LEU A 126 29.07 8.12 -4.60
N SER A 127 29.10 7.18 -5.55
CA SER A 127 27.90 6.79 -6.31
C SER A 127 26.82 6.26 -5.37
N SER A 128 27.21 5.43 -4.39
CA SER A 128 26.27 4.93 -3.38
C SER A 128 25.68 6.07 -2.56
N VAL A 129 26.51 7.02 -2.10
CA VAL A 129 26.06 8.20 -1.35
C VAL A 129 25.09 9.05 -2.18
N LEU A 130 25.38 9.31 -3.46
CA LEU A 130 24.51 10.09 -4.34
C LEU A 130 23.19 9.37 -4.63
N PHE A 131 23.24 8.05 -4.83
CA PHE A 131 22.04 7.23 -4.98
C PHE A 131 21.14 7.30 -3.74
N TYR A 132 21.69 7.12 -2.54
CA TYR A 132 20.92 7.30 -1.30
C TYR A 132 20.50 8.76 -1.05
N GLY A 133 21.28 9.73 -1.52
CA GLY A 133 20.89 11.14 -1.54
C GLY A 133 19.58 11.37 -2.30
N ALA A 134 19.43 10.77 -3.48
CA ALA A 134 18.18 10.82 -4.24
C ALA A 134 17.00 10.23 -3.46
N HIS A 135 17.22 9.17 -2.68
CA HIS A 135 16.20 8.56 -1.82
C HIS A 135 15.81 9.45 -0.65
N LEU A 136 16.75 10.17 -0.06
CA LEU A 136 16.45 11.17 0.98
C LEU A 136 15.64 12.33 0.41
N VAL A 137 15.93 12.77 -0.83
CA VAL A 137 15.10 13.75 -1.55
C VAL A 137 13.68 13.21 -1.74
N TYR A 138 13.56 11.99 -2.29
CA TYR A 138 12.27 11.32 -2.48
C TYR A 138 11.46 11.22 -1.17
N LEU A 139 12.10 10.75 -0.09
CA LEU A 139 11.50 10.65 1.24
C LEU A 139 10.99 12.00 1.71
N THR A 140 11.82 13.04 1.62
CA THR A 140 11.48 14.36 2.15
C THR A 140 10.28 14.95 1.43
N VAL A 141 10.25 14.85 0.10
CA VAL A 141 9.14 15.35 -0.72
C VAL A 141 7.86 14.55 -0.44
N SER A 142 7.93 13.22 -0.43
CA SER A 142 6.75 12.37 -0.22
C SER A 142 6.17 12.55 1.18
N ALA A 143 7.04 12.57 2.20
CA ALA A 143 6.68 12.87 3.58
C ALA A 143 6.02 14.26 3.68
N PHE A 144 6.56 15.27 3.01
CA PHE A 144 5.96 16.60 2.98
C PHE A 144 4.56 16.58 2.34
N ILE A 145 4.39 15.98 1.17
CA ILE A 145 3.09 15.91 0.49
C ILE A 145 2.06 15.17 1.35
N ILE A 146 2.40 13.97 1.85
CA ILE A 146 1.49 13.15 2.63
C ILE A 146 1.13 13.84 3.95
N SER A 147 2.08 14.44 4.65
CA SER A 147 1.78 15.17 5.90
C SER A 147 0.94 16.43 5.67
N ARG A 148 1.17 17.12 4.55
CA ARG A 148 0.47 18.36 4.23
C ARG A 148 -0.97 18.11 3.80
N TYR A 149 -1.17 17.17 2.88
CA TYR A 149 -2.42 16.97 2.16
C TYR A 149 -3.20 15.72 2.60
N GLY A 150 -2.54 14.72 3.18
CA GLY A 150 -3.22 13.52 3.64
C GLY A 150 -4.14 13.75 4.84
N VAL A 151 -5.12 12.84 4.97
CA VAL A 151 -6.09 12.78 6.07
C VAL A 151 -5.98 11.41 6.74
N PRO A 152 -5.74 11.29 8.05
CA PRO A 152 -5.70 10.01 8.75
C PRO A 152 -6.97 9.16 8.56
N ILE A 153 -6.83 7.83 8.46
CA ILE A 153 -7.97 6.94 8.14
C ILE A 153 -9.08 6.97 9.21
N ASN A 154 -8.71 7.19 10.46
CA ASN A 154 -9.65 7.36 11.56
C ASN A 154 -10.56 8.59 11.38
N GLU A 155 -10.01 9.70 10.86
CA GLU A 155 -10.80 10.90 10.53
C GLU A 155 -11.72 10.65 9.33
N LEU A 156 -11.30 9.81 8.37
CA LEU A 156 -12.16 9.41 7.25
C LEU A 156 -13.34 8.56 7.73
N THR A 157 -13.10 7.58 8.62
CA THR A 157 -14.15 6.71 9.15
C THR A 157 -15.18 7.45 10.01
N GLU A 158 -14.75 8.48 10.75
CA GLU A 158 -15.65 9.29 11.56
C GLU A 158 -16.61 10.11 10.69
N ASN A 159 -16.13 10.66 9.58
CA ASN A 159 -16.94 11.48 8.66
C ASN A 159 -18.01 10.71 7.88
N ILE A 160 -17.82 9.41 7.65
CA ILE A 160 -18.78 8.56 6.93
C ILE A 160 -19.84 7.93 7.85
N GLY A 161 -19.88 8.30 9.13
CA GLY A 161 -20.85 7.77 10.09
C GLY A 161 -20.67 6.28 10.42
N LEU A 162 -19.63 5.64 9.87
CA LEU A 162 -19.18 4.33 10.32
C LEU A 162 -18.52 4.55 11.68
N ARG A 163 -19.31 4.36 12.74
CA ARG A 163 -18.80 4.24 14.12
C ARG A 163 -17.56 3.35 14.03
N THR A 164 -16.40 3.93 14.31
CA THR A 164 -15.20 3.14 14.54
C THR A 164 -15.61 2.01 15.50
N PRO A 165 -15.26 0.74 15.22
CA PRO A 165 -15.46 -0.31 16.20
C PRO A 165 -14.81 0.24 17.45
N THR A 166 -15.64 0.49 18.47
CA THR A 166 -15.21 1.10 19.71
C THR A 166 -13.99 0.31 20.07
N ARG A 167 -12.82 0.96 20.01
CA ARG A 167 -11.58 0.34 20.45
C ARG A 167 -11.91 0.06 21.90
N TYR A 168 -12.32 -1.17 22.21
CA TYR A 168 -12.54 -1.58 23.56
C TYR A 168 -11.18 -1.32 24.16
N LYS A 169 -11.08 -0.20 24.90
CA LYS A 169 -10.11 -0.07 25.95
C LYS A 169 -10.53 -1.23 26.84
N ILE A 170 -9.95 -2.40 26.57
CA ILE A 170 -9.84 -3.42 27.57
C ILE A 170 -8.94 -2.71 28.58
N ASN A 171 -9.57 -1.94 29.47
CA ASN A 171 -9.08 -1.78 30.81
C ASN A 171 -9.17 -3.20 31.36
N SER A 172 -8.26 -4.07 30.92
CA SER A 172 -7.92 -5.24 31.68
C SER A 172 -7.43 -4.61 32.97
N PRO A 173 -8.15 -4.76 34.10
CA PRO A 173 -7.56 -4.38 35.35
C PRO A 173 -6.22 -5.12 35.36
N SER A 174 -5.12 -4.38 35.42
CA SER A 174 -3.86 -5.03 35.76
C SER A 174 -4.13 -5.79 37.06
N LEU A 175 -3.45 -6.91 37.26
CA LEU A 175 -3.58 -7.72 38.49
C LEU A 175 -3.44 -6.89 39.77
N THR A 176 -2.90 -5.67 39.69
CA THR A 176 -2.82 -4.66 40.74
C THR A 176 -4.18 -4.04 41.11
N ASP A 177 -5.08 -3.77 40.16
CA ASP A 177 -6.34 -3.06 40.40
C ASP A 177 -7.42 -3.96 41.04
N ALA A 178 -7.32 -5.28 40.83
CA ALA A 178 -8.22 -6.27 41.41
C ALA A 178 -8.04 -6.42 42.92
N ASN A 179 -6.81 -6.20 43.43
CA ASN A 179 -6.51 -6.18 44.86
C ASN A 179 -7.00 -4.90 45.54
N GLU A 180 -6.98 -3.75 44.85
CA GLU A 180 -7.46 -2.47 45.39
C GLU A 180 -8.99 -2.43 45.59
N HIS A 181 -9.75 -3.17 44.78
CA HIS A 181 -11.22 -3.17 44.82
C HIS A 181 -11.83 -4.41 45.50
N GLY A 182 -11.02 -5.26 46.13
CA GLY A 182 -11.50 -6.47 46.84
C GLY A 182 -12.22 -7.48 45.94
N ILE A 183 -11.99 -7.46 44.62
CA ILE A 183 -12.66 -8.36 43.69
C ILE A 183 -11.94 -9.71 43.72
N SER A 184 -12.51 -10.66 44.48
CA SER A 184 -12.00 -12.04 44.57
C SER A 184 -11.77 -12.65 43.19
N GLN A 185 -10.62 -13.31 42.98
CA GLN A 185 -10.28 -14.01 41.73
C GLN A 185 -11.38 -14.98 41.26
N VAL A 186 -12.17 -15.52 42.19
CA VAL A 186 -13.32 -16.39 41.93
C VAL A 186 -14.40 -15.66 41.09
N VAL A 187 -14.60 -14.36 41.33
CA VAL A 187 -15.57 -13.53 40.59
C VAL A 187 -15.11 -13.27 39.16
N ILE A 188 -13.80 -13.11 38.95
CA ILE A 188 -13.20 -12.92 37.61
C ILE A 188 -13.31 -14.23 36.80
N GLY A 189 -12.97 -15.37 37.41
CA GLY A 189 -13.13 -16.69 36.80
C GLY A 189 -14.58 -17.00 36.43
N GLY A 190 -15.53 -16.68 37.30
CA GLY A 190 -16.96 -16.87 37.05
C GLY A 190 -17.52 -16.02 35.90
N ARG A 191 -17.02 -14.78 35.73
CA ARG A 191 -17.40 -13.91 34.60
C ARG A 191 -16.83 -14.41 33.28
N MET A 192 -15.58 -14.89 33.27
CA MET A 192 -14.96 -15.47 32.07
C MET A 192 -15.70 -16.74 31.64
N ALA A 193 -16.06 -17.61 32.58
CA ALA A 193 -16.85 -18.81 32.29
C ALA A 193 -18.22 -18.48 31.67
N LYS A 194 -18.95 -17.49 32.23
CA LYS A 194 -20.22 -17.03 31.65
C LYS A 194 -20.07 -16.37 30.27
N PHE A 195 -18.97 -15.67 30.04
CA PHE A 195 -18.66 -15.07 28.74
C PHE A 195 -18.41 -16.15 27.69
N LEU A 196 -17.56 -17.15 28.01
CA LEU A 196 -17.27 -18.30 27.15
C LEU A 196 -18.52 -19.14 26.88
N GLU A 197 -19.37 -19.32 27.88
CA GLU A 197 -20.65 -20.03 27.72
C GLU A 197 -21.58 -19.28 26.75
N ARG A 198 -21.75 -17.95 26.93
CA ARG A 198 -22.58 -17.12 26.04
C ARG A 198 -22.02 -17.03 24.62
N THR A 199 -20.71 -16.86 24.46
CA THR A 199 -20.09 -16.84 23.12
C THR A 199 -20.26 -18.19 22.44
N SER A 200 -20.10 -19.31 23.15
CA SER A 200 -20.37 -20.63 22.57
C SER A 200 -21.82 -20.77 22.09
N LYS A 201 -22.81 -20.17 22.77
CA LYS A 201 -24.22 -20.18 22.35
C LYS A 201 -24.47 -19.31 21.12
N VAL A 202 -23.73 -18.22 20.96
CA VAL A 202 -23.80 -17.37 19.75
C VAL A 202 -23.15 -18.08 18.56
N PHE A 203 -21.98 -18.70 18.74
CA PHE A 203 -21.30 -19.44 17.66
C PHE A 203 -21.95 -20.78 17.33
N LYS A 204 -22.73 -21.37 18.24
CA LYS A 204 -23.57 -22.56 17.95
C LYS A 204 -24.88 -22.23 17.25
N LYS A 205 -25.34 -20.97 17.31
CA LYS A 205 -26.41 -20.50 16.43
C LYS A 205 -25.78 -20.33 15.06
N GLY A 206 -26.13 -21.22 14.12
CA GLY A 206 -25.77 -21.07 12.72
C GLY A 206 -26.26 -19.74 12.14
N PRO A 207 -25.97 -19.46 10.85
CA PRO A 207 -26.35 -18.22 10.21
C PRO A 207 -27.83 -17.93 10.47
N SER A 208 -28.11 -16.70 10.90
CA SER A 208 -29.46 -16.23 11.17
C SER A 208 -30.30 -16.25 9.88
N GLU A 209 -31.63 -16.38 9.98
CA GLU A 209 -32.53 -16.30 8.81
C GLU A 209 -32.16 -15.20 7.79
N PRO A 210 -31.89 -13.94 8.21
CA PRO A 210 -31.48 -12.90 7.26
C PRO A 210 -30.11 -13.14 6.61
N GLU A 211 -29.18 -13.85 7.26
CA GLU A 211 -27.89 -14.22 6.66
C GLU A 211 -28.03 -15.40 5.67
N GLN A 212 -28.98 -16.32 5.91
CA GLN A 212 -29.31 -17.38 4.98
C GLN A 212 -29.98 -16.83 3.71
N ASP A 213 -30.93 -15.90 3.87
CA ASP A 213 -31.56 -15.18 2.77
C ASP A 213 -30.54 -14.37 1.95
N LEU A 214 -29.54 -13.78 2.62
CA LEU A 214 -28.47 -13.05 1.94
C LEU A 214 -27.61 -13.99 1.09
N ALA A 215 -27.20 -15.13 1.66
CA ALA A 215 -26.39 -16.13 0.96
C ALA A 215 -27.14 -16.75 -0.24
N GLU A 216 -28.45 -16.95 -0.14
CA GLU A 216 -29.26 -17.44 -1.26
C GLU A 216 -29.37 -16.39 -2.39
N LYS A 217 -29.52 -15.11 -2.04
CA LYS A 217 -29.50 -14.01 -3.01
C LYS A 217 -28.14 -13.87 -3.71
N GLU A 218 -27.04 -13.95 -2.96
CA GLU A 218 -25.69 -13.90 -3.53
C GLU A 218 -25.45 -15.06 -4.50
N LYS A 219 -25.90 -16.27 -4.16
CA LYS A 219 -25.83 -17.43 -5.05
C LYS A 219 -26.65 -17.23 -6.32
N HIS A 220 -27.84 -16.63 -6.22
CA HIS A 220 -28.66 -16.31 -7.37
C HIS A 220 -28.02 -15.26 -8.29
N ILE A 221 -27.42 -14.21 -7.71
CA ILE A 221 -26.68 -13.19 -8.45
C ILE A 221 -25.50 -13.81 -9.21
N ALA A 222 -24.70 -14.65 -8.55
CA ALA A 222 -23.57 -15.32 -9.20
C ALA A 222 -24.01 -16.22 -10.38
N GLU A 223 -25.18 -16.87 -10.27
CA GLU A 223 -25.73 -17.65 -11.37
C GLU A 223 -26.18 -16.76 -12.56
N LEU A 224 -26.79 -15.62 -12.28
CA LEU A 224 -27.18 -14.64 -13.30
C LEU A 224 -25.96 -14.07 -14.02
N GLU A 225 -24.93 -13.67 -13.29
CA GLU A 225 -23.67 -13.17 -13.87
C GLU A 225 -23.02 -14.20 -14.80
N ARG A 226 -23.03 -15.48 -14.42
CA ARG A 226 -22.55 -16.57 -15.27
C ARG A 226 -23.34 -16.70 -16.57
N LYS A 227 -24.67 -16.60 -16.51
CA LYS A 227 -25.55 -16.65 -17.70
C LYS A 227 -25.33 -15.45 -18.62
N VAL A 228 -25.17 -14.26 -18.06
CA VAL A 228 -24.84 -13.05 -18.83
C VAL A 228 -23.49 -13.23 -19.54
N GLY A 229 -22.48 -13.76 -18.86
CA GLY A 229 -21.19 -14.07 -19.47
C GLY A 229 -21.29 -15.04 -20.67
N GLN A 230 -22.11 -16.09 -20.56
CA GLN A 230 -22.36 -17.02 -21.67
C GLN A 230 -23.04 -16.34 -22.86
N LEU A 231 -24.08 -15.54 -22.61
CA LEU A 231 -24.80 -14.83 -23.66
C LEU A 231 -23.93 -13.82 -24.41
N ILE A 232 -22.97 -13.18 -23.73
CA ILE A 232 -22.00 -12.28 -24.38
C ILE A 232 -21.13 -13.06 -25.37
N ILE A 233 -20.59 -14.20 -24.96
CA ILE A 233 -19.75 -15.05 -25.82
C ILE A 233 -20.54 -15.58 -27.03
N GLU A 234 -21.78 -16.02 -26.82
CA GLU A 234 -22.65 -16.48 -27.90
C GLU A 234 -23.00 -15.35 -28.87
N GLY A 235 -23.30 -14.15 -28.35
CA GLY A 235 -23.56 -12.95 -29.14
C GLY A 235 -22.38 -12.57 -30.04
N ASP A 236 -21.18 -12.58 -29.47
CA ASP A 236 -19.94 -12.31 -30.22
C ASP A 236 -19.68 -13.36 -31.31
N CYS A 237 -19.96 -14.64 -31.01
CA CYS A 237 -19.83 -15.73 -31.99
C CYS A 237 -20.80 -15.55 -33.17
N ILE A 238 -22.06 -15.21 -32.90
CA ILE A 238 -23.07 -14.94 -33.93
C ILE A 238 -22.68 -13.73 -34.78
N LYS A 239 -22.18 -12.66 -34.16
CA LYS A 239 -21.72 -11.45 -34.86
C LYS A 239 -20.58 -11.77 -35.83
N LYS A 240 -19.54 -12.47 -35.36
CA LYS A 240 -18.40 -12.89 -36.18
C LYS A 240 -18.81 -13.79 -37.36
N ASN A 241 -19.78 -14.69 -37.13
CA ASN A 241 -20.31 -15.55 -38.19
C ASN A 241 -21.12 -14.78 -39.24
N ARG A 242 -21.81 -13.68 -38.87
CA ARG A 242 -22.47 -12.80 -39.85
C ARG A 242 -21.44 -12.04 -40.69
N GLU A 243 -20.42 -11.48 -40.07
CA GLU A 243 -19.35 -10.74 -40.76
C GLU A 243 -18.61 -11.62 -41.77
N ASN A 244 -18.32 -12.88 -41.41
CA ASN A 244 -17.68 -13.85 -42.31
C ASN A 244 -18.56 -14.33 -43.48
N LYS A 245 -19.90 -14.20 -43.41
CA LYS A 245 -20.82 -14.57 -44.50
C LYS A 245 -21.08 -13.44 -45.49
N LEU A 246 -20.64 -12.21 -45.19
CA LEU A 246 -20.82 -11.02 -46.03
C LEU A 246 -19.56 -10.69 -46.87
N LEU A 247 -18.55 -11.56 -46.82
CA LEU A 247 -17.34 -11.57 -47.65
C LEU A 247 -17.38 -12.75 -48.61
#